data_AF-A0A3D0SET0-F1
#
_entry.id   AF-A0A3D0SET0-F1
#
_cell.length_a   1.000
_cell.length_b   1.000
_cell.length_c   1.000
_cell.angle_alpha   90.00
_cell.angle_beta   90.00
_cell.angle_gamma   90.00
#
_symmetry.space_group_name_H-M   'P 1'
#
loop_
_entity.id
_entity.type
_entity.pdbx_description
1 polymer ?
#
loop_
_entity_poly.entity_id
_entity_poly.type
_entity_poly.pdbx_seq_one_letter_code
_entity_poly.pdbx_strand_id
1 'polypeptide(L)'
;GYTEIPGGIEIEFQSAGGYSVGNQFLVQPVKYSASDITMATTRPEDLAFASPVRSDAGSNNLGDATVVNTQVYDTDVTTSFFDGAGGLDAGAPAQIRFTAADSYEVLDSSGTVLSTVTGATDLNNLLAQAGGGLDDSYDISLEGIPAAGDTFSVSYNTNGSFDNQNALELASLKQASLVQLSTNSSSEPRTLHESYSTLVSRVGEESASAGIALQAAESMKVQSTEWFDSVSGVSLDEEAANLVRYQQSYAAAARILSTAQELFNTILSSVR
;
A
#
# COMPACT_ATOMS: atom_id res chain seq x y z
N GLY A 1 3.38 24.13 -14.79
CA GLY A 1 2.59 24.63 -13.66
C GLY A 1 1.83 23.46 -13.10
N TYR A 2 2.19 23.01 -11.91
CA TYR A 2 1.72 21.75 -11.39
C TYR A 2 0.34 21.89 -10.75
N THR A 3 -0.49 20.87 -10.90
CA THR A 3 -1.72 20.72 -10.13
C THR A 3 -1.50 19.57 -9.17
N GLU A 4 -1.41 19.89 -7.89
CA GLU A 4 -1.36 18.88 -6.83
C GLU A 4 -2.75 18.24 -6.70
N ILE A 5 -2.79 16.91 -6.71
CA ILE A 5 -4.00 16.13 -6.48
C ILE A 5 -3.91 15.52 -5.09
N PRO A 6 -5.02 15.47 -4.32
CA PRO A 6 -5.04 14.76 -3.04
C PRO A 6 -4.45 13.34 -3.16
N GLY A 7 -3.45 13.04 -2.33
CA GLY A 7 -2.75 11.75 -2.35
C GLY A 7 -1.28 11.78 -2.78
N GLY A 8 -0.63 12.94 -2.77
CA GLY A 8 0.82 13.05 -2.98
C GLY A 8 1.27 12.86 -4.43
N ILE A 9 0.39 13.15 -5.39
CA ILE A 9 0.69 13.08 -6.82
C ILE A 9 0.71 14.50 -7.37
N GLU A 10 1.82 14.86 -7.98
CA GLU A 10 1.98 16.10 -8.72
C GLU A 10 1.84 15.82 -10.22
N ILE A 11 0.93 16.54 -10.89
CA ILE A 11 0.74 16.42 -12.34
C ILE A 11 1.12 17.73 -13.01
N GLU A 12 2.06 17.63 -13.96
CA GLU A 12 2.39 18.73 -14.85
C GLU A 12 1.71 18.58 -16.20
N PHE A 13 0.97 19.62 -16.58
CA PHE A 13 0.53 19.80 -17.96
C PHE A 13 1.46 20.81 -18.64
N GLN A 14 2.06 20.42 -19.76
CA GLN A 14 2.86 21.34 -20.56
C GLN A 14 1.98 22.47 -21.10
N SER A 15 2.44 23.72 -20.99
CA SER A 15 1.72 24.86 -21.52
C SER A 15 1.96 25.01 -23.03
N ALA A 16 1.18 24.31 -23.85
CA ALA A 16 0.95 24.66 -25.26
C ALA A 16 -0.36 24.03 -25.72
N GLY A 17 -1.23 24.84 -26.35
CA GLY A 17 -2.63 24.54 -26.62
C GLY A 17 -2.90 23.17 -27.24
N GLY A 18 -3.79 22.41 -26.60
CA GLY A 18 -4.23 21.08 -27.05
C GLY A 18 -5.28 20.48 -26.15
N TYR A 19 -5.33 20.90 -24.88
CA TYR A 19 -6.36 20.50 -23.95
C TYR A 19 -7.67 21.23 -24.21
N SER A 20 -8.72 20.45 -24.48
CA SER A 20 -10.08 20.93 -24.68
C SER A 20 -10.97 20.51 -23.51
N VAL A 21 -12.04 21.27 -23.25
CA VAL A 21 -13.07 20.86 -22.29
C VAL A 21 -13.61 19.49 -22.69
N GLY A 22 -13.60 18.56 -21.75
CA GLY A 22 -14.02 17.16 -21.97
C GLY A 22 -12.87 16.18 -22.23
N ASN A 23 -11.61 16.62 -22.27
CA ASN A 23 -10.49 15.69 -22.23
C ASN A 23 -10.43 14.95 -20.89
N GLN A 24 -10.10 13.66 -20.96
CA GLN A 24 -9.94 12.78 -19.82
C GLN A 24 -8.55 12.14 -19.88
N PHE A 25 -7.94 11.98 -18.71
CA PHE A 25 -6.62 11.37 -18.56
C PHE A 25 -6.72 10.22 -17.58
N LEU A 26 -6.16 9.07 -17.96
CA LEU A 26 -6.02 7.92 -17.08
C LEU A 26 -4.62 7.95 -16.46
N VAL A 27 -4.55 8.05 -15.15
CA VAL A 27 -3.29 8.08 -14.39
C VAL A 27 -3.18 6.78 -13.58
N GLN A 28 -2.10 6.03 -13.78
CA GLN A 28 -1.89 4.71 -13.14
C GLN A 28 -0.47 4.64 -12.55
N PRO A 29 -0.16 5.43 -11.51
CA PRO A 29 1.22 5.70 -11.07
C PRO A 29 1.94 4.44 -10.58
N VAL A 30 1.20 3.52 -9.94
CA VAL A 30 1.77 2.34 -9.28
C VAL A 30 1.47 1.00 -9.97
N LYS A 31 0.86 1.03 -11.17
CA LYS A 31 0.38 -0.20 -11.84
C LYS A 31 1.49 -1.19 -12.18
N TYR A 32 2.67 -0.67 -12.54
CA TYR A 32 3.83 -1.47 -12.93
C TYR A 32 5.02 -1.30 -11.98
N SER A 33 4.90 -0.50 -10.92
CA SER A 33 6.03 -0.22 -10.02
C SER A 33 6.63 -1.49 -9.44
N ALA A 34 5.82 -2.51 -9.14
CA ALA A 34 6.33 -3.78 -8.63
C ALA A 34 7.23 -4.53 -9.62
N SER A 35 6.97 -4.44 -10.94
CA SER A 35 7.83 -5.08 -11.95
C SER A 35 9.10 -4.30 -12.26
N ASP A 36 9.12 -3.01 -11.92
CA ASP A 36 10.26 -2.12 -12.18
C ASP A 36 11.22 -2.02 -10.99
N ILE A 37 10.89 -2.65 -9.84
CA ILE A 37 11.78 -2.70 -8.68
C ILE A 37 13.02 -3.53 -9.00
N THR A 38 14.18 -2.89 -8.88
CA THR A 38 15.50 -3.52 -9.02
C THR A 38 16.44 -3.07 -7.90
N MET A 39 17.44 -3.89 -7.60
CA MET A 39 18.53 -3.50 -6.71
C MET A 39 19.36 -2.39 -7.38
N ALA A 40 19.43 -1.21 -6.77
CA ALA A 40 20.28 -0.12 -7.25
C ALA A 40 21.78 -0.47 -7.15
N THR A 41 22.15 -1.23 -6.12
CA THR A 41 23.49 -1.78 -5.91
C THR A 41 23.40 -3.15 -5.26
N THR A 42 24.38 -4.01 -5.54
CA THR A 42 24.56 -5.31 -4.88
C THR A 42 25.79 -5.35 -3.99
N ARG A 43 26.48 -4.21 -3.81
CA ARG A 43 27.72 -4.09 -3.06
C ARG A 43 27.40 -3.77 -1.60
N PRO A 44 27.85 -4.58 -0.62
CA PRO A 44 27.62 -4.29 0.79
C PRO A 44 28.21 -2.95 1.24
N GLU A 45 29.32 -2.52 0.64
CA GLU A 45 29.99 -1.26 0.97
C GLU A 45 29.20 0.00 0.55
N ASP A 46 28.16 -0.14 -0.28
CA ASP A 46 27.29 0.98 -0.66
C ASP A 46 26.19 1.24 0.38
N LEU A 47 26.07 0.37 1.40
CA LEU A 47 25.07 0.53 2.45
C LEU A 47 25.56 1.53 3.51
N ALA A 48 24.92 2.70 3.55
CA ALA A 48 25.22 3.76 4.50
C ALA A 48 24.63 3.43 5.89
N PHE A 49 25.27 2.54 6.65
CA PHE A 49 24.76 2.11 7.97
C PHE A 49 25.08 3.06 9.13
N ALA A 50 26.12 3.86 9.00
CA ALA A 50 26.49 4.86 9.99
C ALA A 50 25.63 6.12 9.85
N SER A 51 25.38 6.82 10.95
CA SER A 51 24.83 8.17 10.88
C SER A 51 25.92 9.12 10.35
N PRO A 52 25.59 10.11 9.49
CA PRO A 52 26.57 11.09 9.03
C PRO A 52 26.96 12.09 10.14
N VAL A 53 26.19 12.18 11.22
CA VAL A 53 26.45 13.05 12.37
C VAL A 53 26.60 12.21 13.63
N ARG A 54 27.56 12.60 14.46
CA ARG A 54 27.81 11.99 15.76
C ARG A 54 27.81 13.07 16.84
N SER A 55 27.16 12.76 17.94
CA SER A 55 27.15 13.58 19.14
C SER A 55 27.86 12.89 20.30
N ASP A 56 28.65 13.65 21.05
CA ASP A 56 29.41 13.13 22.20
C ASP A 56 29.32 14.10 23.39
N ALA A 57 29.24 13.56 24.59
CA ALA A 57 29.31 14.33 25.82
C ALA A 57 30.76 14.72 26.15
N GLY A 58 30.97 15.95 26.63
CA GLY A 58 32.26 16.43 27.08
C GLY A 58 32.78 15.61 28.26
N SER A 59 34.07 15.27 28.23
CA SER A 59 34.71 14.46 29.30
C SER A 59 34.80 15.18 30.65
N ASN A 60 34.60 16.50 30.67
CA ASN A 60 34.62 17.33 31.86
C ASN A 60 33.21 17.69 32.35
N ASN A 61 32.16 17.08 31.79
CA ASN A 61 30.79 17.31 32.24
C ASN A 61 30.66 16.89 33.72
N LEU A 62 29.98 17.74 34.49
CA LEU A 62 29.72 17.56 35.91
C LEU A 62 28.31 17.01 36.16
N GLY A 63 27.36 17.29 35.26
CA GLY A 63 26.02 16.71 35.28
C GLY A 63 26.00 15.24 34.83
N ASP A 64 24.83 14.61 34.97
CA ASP A 64 24.59 13.23 34.54
C ASP A 64 23.86 13.15 33.19
N ALA A 65 23.73 14.29 32.49
CA ALA A 65 23.12 14.35 31.18
C ALA A 65 23.91 13.55 30.14
N THR A 66 23.21 12.72 29.37
CA THR A 66 23.77 11.86 28.32
C THR A 66 23.03 12.06 27.01
N VAL A 67 23.71 11.83 25.88
CA VAL A 67 23.08 11.84 24.57
C VAL A 67 22.22 10.59 24.42
N VAL A 68 20.91 10.79 24.21
CA VAL A 68 19.99 9.68 23.95
C VAL A 68 19.68 9.50 22.48
N ASN A 69 19.74 10.59 21.72
CA ASN A 69 19.36 10.57 20.32
C ASN A 69 20.09 11.67 19.53
N THR A 70 20.46 11.37 18.29
CA THR A 70 20.91 12.35 17.31
C THR A 70 20.25 12.01 16.00
N GLN A 71 19.26 12.81 15.62
CA GLN A 71 18.48 12.61 14.40
C GLN A 71 19.02 13.49 13.29
N VAL A 72 19.04 12.96 12.08
CA VAL A 72 19.39 13.69 10.86
C VAL A 72 18.14 13.75 9.99
N TYR A 73 17.69 14.96 9.69
CA TYR A 73 16.48 15.21 8.90
C TYR A 73 16.80 15.48 7.43
N ASP A 74 17.89 16.19 7.17
CA ASP A 74 18.29 16.57 5.83
C ASP A 74 19.81 16.50 5.66
N THR A 75 20.23 15.99 4.50
CA THR A 75 21.65 15.88 4.10
C THR A 75 21.90 16.55 2.75
N ASP A 76 20.89 17.21 2.15
CA ASP A 76 21.03 17.96 0.92
C ASP A 76 21.84 19.23 1.17
N VAL A 77 23.00 19.33 0.52
CA VAL A 77 23.98 20.41 0.69
C VAL A 77 23.44 21.82 0.38
N THR A 78 22.26 21.94 -0.21
CA THR A 78 21.63 23.23 -0.54
C THR A 78 20.64 23.72 0.51
N THR A 79 20.16 22.82 1.36
CA THR A 79 19.11 23.07 2.35
C THR A 79 19.52 22.66 3.77
N SER A 80 20.66 22.01 3.91
CA SER A 80 21.23 21.55 5.17
C SER A 80 22.61 22.18 5.44
N PHE A 81 23.18 21.88 6.61
CA PHE A 81 24.51 22.28 7.07
C PHE A 81 25.63 21.35 6.57
N PHE A 82 25.36 20.44 5.64
CA PHE A 82 26.39 19.55 5.08
C PHE A 82 27.13 20.24 3.93
N ASP A 83 28.46 20.24 3.99
CA ASP A 83 29.31 20.99 3.04
C ASP A 83 29.54 20.30 1.68
N GLY A 84 29.08 19.04 1.54
CA GLY A 84 29.32 18.19 0.36
C GLY A 84 30.77 17.72 0.17
N ALA A 85 31.68 18.09 1.08
CA ALA A 85 33.09 17.71 1.11
C ALA A 85 33.41 16.69 2.24
N GLY A 86 32.37 16.13 2.88
CA GLY A 86 32.49 15.18 3.98
C GLY A 86 32.66 15.87 5.33
N GLY A 87 32.00 17.01 5.51
CA GLY A 87 31.98 17.80 6.74
C GLY A 87 30.66 18.54 6.94
N LEU A 88 30.68 19.43 7.93
CA LEU A 88 29.60 20.38 8.22
C LEU A 88 30.10 21.80 7.95
N ASP A 89 29.19 22.68 7.55
CA ASP A 89 29.47 24.09 7.33
C ASP A 89 30.01 24.78 8.59
N ALA A 90 30.86 25.80 8.39
CA ALA A 90 31.51 26.48 9.52
C ALA A 90 30.51 27.11 10.51
N GLY A 91 29.34 27.56 10.01
CA GLY A 91 28.25 28.14 10.81
C GLY A 91 27.24 27.12 11.34
N ALA A 92 27.46 25.82 11.10
CA ALA A 92 26.60 24.76 11.61
C ALA A 92 26.69 24.67 13.15
N PRO A 93 25.60 24.28 13.84
CA PRO A 93 25.63 23.93 15.24
C PRO A 93 26.63 22.81 15.53
N ALA A 94 27.70 23.10 16.25
CA ALA A 94 28.77 22.16 16.55
C ALA A 94 28.87 21.80 18.04
N GLN A 95 28.28 22.60 18.93
CA GLN A 95 28.30 22.34 20.36
C GLN A 95 27.09 22.93 21.07
N ILE A 96 26.57 22.20 22.05
CA ILE A 96 25.64 22.71 23.06
C ILE A 96 26.41 22.86 24.37
N ARG A 97 26.35 24.04 24.98
CA ARG A 97 26.96 24.32 26.28
C ARG A 97 25.90 24.74 27.28
N PHE A 98 25.73 23.99 28.36
CA PHE A 98 24.82 24.36 29.42
C PHE A 98 25.41 25.48 30.28
N THR A 99 24.61 26.53 30.51
CA THR A 99 24.93 27.65 31.40
C THR A 99 24.21 27.50 32.75
N ALA A 100 23.13 26.72 32.79
CA ALA A 100 22.43 26.25 33.97
C ALA A 100 21.74 24.90 33.66
N ALA A 101 21.05 24.29 34.62
CA ALA A 101 20.34 23.03 34.40
C ALA A 101 19.20 23.13 33.36
N ASP A 102 18.64 24.33 33.16
CA ASP A 102 17.52 24.63 32.27
C ASP A 102 17.90 25.63 31.16
N SER A 103 19.18 25.95 31.02
CA SER A 103 19.64 27.00 30.11
C SER A 103 20.93 26.59 29.40
N TYR A 104 20.98 26.81 28.09
CA TYR A 104 22.12 26.41 27.25
C TYR A 104 22.34 27.38 26.09
N GLU A 105 23.54 27.31 25.52
CA GLU A 105 23.95 28.03 24.34
C GLU A 105 24.26 27.02 23.24
N VAL A 106 23.86 27.34 22.02
CA VAL A 106 24.26 26.62 20.82
C VAL A 106 25.43 27.38 20.20
N LEU A 107 26.53 26.70 19.93
CA LEU A 107 27.74 27.27 19.39
C LEU A 107 28.13 26.62 18.06
N ASP A 108 28.73 27.42 17.18
CA ASP A 108 29.34 26.94 15.95
C ASP A 108 30.72 26.29 16.19
N SER A 109 31.33 25.79 15.10
CA SER A 109 32.66 25.17 15.13
C SER A 109 33.79 26.10 15.59
N SER A 110 33.58 27.42 15.53
CA SER A 110 34.51 28.47 15.95
C SER A 110 34.28 28.94 17.39
N GLY A 111 33.23 28.45 18.06
CA GLY A 111 32.82 28.87 19.39
C GLY A 111 31.99 30.16 19.43
N THR A 112 31.45 30.60 18.29
CA THR A 112 30.47 31.69 18.23
C THR A 112 29.13 31.19 18.76
N VAL A 113 28.49 31.94 19.65
CA VAL A 113 27.13 31.63 20.12
C VAL A 113 26.14 31.96 19.01
N LEU A 114 25.46 30.94 18.50
CA LEU A 114 24.41 31.04 17.48
C LEU A 114 23.05 31.37 18.12
N SER A 115 22.76 30.76 19.26
CA SER A 115 21.51 30.98 20.00
C SER A 115 21.69 30.67 21.50
N THR A 116 20.80 31.21 22.32
CA THR A 116 20.73 30.97 23.77
C THR A 116 19.30 30.63 24.14
N VAL A 117 19.14 29.51 24.83
CA VAL A 117 17.85 29.03 25.35
C VAL A 117 17.86 29.08 26.86
N THR A 118 16.77 29.55 27.45
CA THR A 118 16.58 29.63 28.89
C THR A 118 15.22 29.07 29.28
N GLY A 119 15.15 28.36 30.39
CA GLY A 119 13.90 27.77 30.88
C GLY A 119 13.43 26.57 30.05
N ALA A 120 14.37 25.79 29.50
CA ALA A 120 14.07 24.53 28.83
C ALA A 120 13.39 23.56 29.83
N THR A 121 12.21 23.06 29.46
CA THR A 121 11.42 22.15 30.31
C THR A 121 11.79 20.70 30.13
N ASP A 122 12.40 20.37 29.00
CA ASP A 122 12.92 19.06 28.65
C ASP A 122 14.13 19.21 27.73
N LEU A 123 14.85 18.11 27.51
CA LEU A 123 16.08 18.10 26.73
C LEU A 123 15.89 17.42 25.37
N ASN A 124 14.68 17.44 24.82
CA ASN A 124 14.41 16.89 23.49
C ASN A 124 14.58 17.97 22.43
N ASN A 125 15.20 17.61 21.31
CA ASN A 125 15.30 18.46 20.13
C ASN A 125 15.85 19.86 20.48
N LEU A 126 17.04 19.88 21.09
CA LEU A 126 17.63 21.09 21.65
C LEU A 126 17.94 22.14 20.57
N LEU A 127 18.21 21.75 19.32
CA LEU A 127 18.43 22.71 18.24
C LEU A 127 17.12 23.34 17.78
N ALA A 128 16.03 22.55 17.70
CA ALA A 128 14.70 23.09 17.39
C ALA A 128 14.22 24.06 18.48
N GLN A 129 14.47 23.74 19.75
CA GLN A 129 14.20 24.65 20.88
C GLN A 129 14.99 25.97 20.79
N ALA A 130 16.19 25.95 20.19
CA ALA A 130 17.00 27.14 19.97
C ALA A 130 16.50 28.03 18.83
N GLY A 131 15.68 27.47 17.94
CA GLY A 131 15.01 28.15 16.84
C GLY A 131 15.98 28.67 15.77
N GLY A 132 15.44 29.39 14.78
CA GLY A 132 16.23 30.03 13.73
C GLY A 132 16.76 29.10 12.63
N GLY A 133 16.17 27.91 12.47
CA GLY A 133 16.60 26.91 11.48
C GLY A 133 17.88 26.16 11.88
N LEU A 134 18.25 26.18 13.16
CA LEU A 134 19.40 25.42 13.65
C LEU A 134 19.16 23.90 13.63
N ASP A 135 17.90 23.48 13.51
CA ASP A 135 17.45 22.08 13.37
C ASP A 135 17.22 21.63 11.93
N ASP A 136 17.49 22.49 10.92
CA ASP A 136 17.19 22.19 9.50
C ASP A 136 17.86 20.89 9.00
N SER A 137 18.97 20.48 9.61
CA SER A 137 19.75 19.30 9.19
C SER A 137 19.69 18.14 10.16
N TYR A 138 19.83 18.42 11.45
CA TYR A 138 19.90 17.43 12.51
C TYR A 138 19.49 18.05 13.84
N ASP A 139 19.14 17.19 14.79
CA ASP A 139 18.87 17.59 16.17
C ASP A 139 19.41 16.55 17.15
N ILE A 140 19.64 17.00 18.39
CA ILE A 140 20.19 16.24 19.49
C ILE A 140 19.22 16.31 20.68
N SER A 141 18.94 15.14 21.24
CA SER A 141 18.18 15.01 22.48
C SER A 141 19.05 14.37 23.55
N LEU A 142 18.89 14.85 24.78
CA LEU A 142 19.61 14.37 25.95
C LEU A 142 18.62 13.83 27.00
N GLU A 143 19.14 13.05 27.94
CA GLU A 143 18.42 12.62 29.15
C GLU A 143 19.34 12.78 30.36
N GLY A 144 18.76 13.21 31.49
CA GLY A 144 19.47 13.50 32.73
C GLY A 144 19.36 14.97 33.13
N ILE A 145 20.23 15.41 34.04
CA ILE A 145 20.28 16.76 34.60
C ILE A 145 21.67 17.35 34.28
N PRO A 146 21.77 18.28 33.32
CA PRO A 146 23.03 18.93 33.01
C PRO A 146 23.40 19.94 34.11
N ALA A 147 24.70 20.19 34.24
CA ALA A 147 25.26 21.23 35.08
C ALA A 147 25.83 22.37 34.22
N ALA A 148 25.95 23.56 34.82
CA ALA A 148 26.61 24.68 34.18
C ALA A 148 28.07 24.32 33.83
N GLY A 149 28.44 24.51 32.56
CA GLY A 149 29.74 24.13 32.01
C GLY A 149 29.75 22.81 31.24
N ASP A 150 28.68 22.01 31.32
CA ASP A 150 28.56 20.78 30.54
C ASP A 150 28.48 21.11 29.04
N THR A 151 29.18 20.32 28.24
CA THR A 151 29.20 20.48 26.78
C THR A 151 28.83 19.18 26.09
N PHE A 152 28.16 19.30 24.95
CA PHE A 152 27.82 18.20 24.05
C PHE A 152 28.21 18.63 22.65
N SER A 153 29.17 17.96 22.04
CA SER A 153 29.62 18.29 20.68
C SER A 153 28.78 17.52 19.67
N VAL A 154 28.49 18.16 18.54
CA VAL A 154 27.89 17.56 17.36
C VAL A 154 28.87 17.75 16.20
N SER A 155 29.23 16.66 15.52
CA SER A 155 30.26 16.70 14.48
C SER A 155 29.98 15.71 13.37
N TYR A 156 30.60 15.95 12.21
CA TYR A 156 30.55 15.00 11.10
C TYR A 156 31.22 13.67 11.48
N ASN A 157 30.56 12.55 11.21
CA ASN A 157 31.04 11.23 11.56
C ASN A 157 32.10 10.73 10.56
N THR A 158 33.35 11.13 10.76
CA THR A 158 34.46 10.72 9.88
C THR A 158 34.91 9.26 10.08
N ASN A 159 34.51 8.61 11.18
CA ASN A 159 34.98 7.27 11.58
C ASN A 159 33.81 6.35 11.97
N GLY A 160 32.76 6.32 11.14
CA GLY A 160 31.52 5.57 11.37
C GLY A 160 31.63 4.04 11.27
N SER A 161 32.82 3.43 11.23
CA SER A 161 33.01 1.99 10.99
C SER A 161 32.35 1.07 12.04
N PHE A 162 32.01 1.60 13.22
CA PHE A 162 31.32 0.88 14.29
C PHE A 162 29.93 1.47 14.60
N ASP A 163 29.45 2.39 13.78
CA ASP A 163 28.15 3.00 13.91
C ASP A 163 27.14 2.27 13.02
N ASN A 164 26.01 1.87 13.60
CA ASN A 164 24.91 1.19 12.93
C ASN A 164 23.57 1.89 13.13
N GLN A 165 23.56 3.16 13.57
CA GLN A 165 22.33 3.92 13.84
C GLN A 165 21.39 3.95 12.63
N ASN A 166 21.87 4.32 11.43
CA ASN A 166 21.03 4.35 10.24
C ASN A 166 20.56 2.94 9.83
N ALA A 167 21.33 1.89 10.13
CA ALA A 167 20.89 0.51 9.93
C ALA A 167 19.73 0.12 10.88
N LEU A 168 19.76 0.59 12.12
CA LEU A 168 18.66 0.40 13.08
C LEU A 168 17.41 1.17 12.63
N GLU A 169 17.57 2.40 12.14
CA GLU A 169 16.48 3.19 11.56
C GLU A 169 15.87 2.51 10.33
N LEU A 170 16.70 2.03 9.41
CA LEU A 170 16.28 1.25 8.25
C LEU A 170 15.50 -0.01 8.67
N ALA A 171 15.95 -0.72 9.71
CA ALA A 171 15.24 -1.88 10.25
C ALA A 171 13.88 -1.49 10.87
N SER A 172 13.80 -0.32 11.50
CA SER A 172 12.57 0.20 12.10
C SER A 172 11.48 0.52 11.07
N LEU A 173 11.84 0.78 9.81
CA LEU A 173 10.88 1.00 8.71
C LEU A 173 9.91 -0.17 8.51
N LYS A 174 10.29 -1.39 8.93
CA LYS A 174 9.37 -2.53 8.92
C LYS A 174 8.15 -2.32 9.84
N GLN A 175 8.28 -1.52 10.90
CA GLN A 175 7.19 -1.16 11.83
C GLN A 175 6.56 0.19 11.48
N ALA A 176 7.17 0.97 10.59
CA ALA A 176 6.64 2.25 10.19
C ALA A 176 5.36 2.10 9.35
N SER A 177 4.36 2.94 9.66
CA SER A 177 3.10 2.97 8.93
C SER A 177 3.22 3.89 7.72
N LEU A 178 3.65 3.31 6.59
CA LEU A 178 4.03 4.04 5.37
C LEU A 178 3.03 3.92 4.22
N VAL A 179 2.03 3.03 4.33
CA VAL A 179 1.12 2.73 3.22
C VAL A 179 -0.28 3.24 3.54
N GLN A 180 -0.74 4.21 2.74
CA GLN A 180 -2.10 4.70 2.78
C GLN A 180 -2.97 3.91 1.77
N LEU A 181 -3.94 3.11 2.25
CA LEU A 181 -4.83 2.33 1.38
C LEU A 181 -6.05 3.12 0.89
N SER A 182 -6.38 4.25 1.52
CA SER A 182 -7.56 5.05 1.19
C SER A 182 -7.28 6.54 1.41
N THR A 183 -7.80 7.38 0.53
CA THR A 183 -7.74 8.84 0.68
C THR A 183 -8.77 9.40 1.66
N ASN A 184 -9.58 8.54 2.28
CA ASN A 184 -10.54 8.95 3.30
C ASN A 184 -9.80 9.43 4.55
N SER A 185 -10.25 10.54 5.14
CA SER A 185 -9.64 11.18 6.32
C SER A 185 -9.67 10.33 7.60
N SER A 186 -10.36 9.19 7.59
CA SER A 186 -10.44 8.23 8.70
C SER A 186 -9.57 6.99 8.50
N SER A 187 -8.84 6.92 7.38
CA SER A 187 -7.93 5.82 7.09
C SER A 187 -6.58 6.16 7.68
N GLU A 188 -6.13 5.37 8.66
CA GLU A 188 -4.77 5.46 9.16
C GLU A 188 -3.80 4.73 8.21
N PRO A 189 -2.57 5.25 8.03
CA PRO A 189 -1.52 4.54 7.34
C PRO A 189 -1.26 3.18 8.00
N ARG A 190 -0.85 2.20 7.21
CA ARG A 190 -0.51 0.85 7.67
C ARG A 190 0.93 0.52 7.38
N THR A 191 1.46 -0.47 8.08
CA THR A 191 2.77 -1.04 7.74
C THR A 191 2.74 -1.72 6.37
N LEU A 192 3.91 -1.90 5.76
CA LEU A 192 4.05 -2.66 4.50
C LEU A 192 3.48 -4.08 4.62
N HIS A 193 3.70 -4.73 5.77
CA HIS A 193 3.26 -6.11 6.01
C HIS A 193 1.74 -6.23 6.17
N GLU A 194 1.11 -5.33 6.93
CA GLU A 194 -0.35 -5.32 7.10
C GLU A 194 -1.06 -5.03 5.77
N SER A 195 -0.51 -4.13 4.98
CA SER A 195 -1.03 -3.78 3.66
C SER A 195 -0.97 -4.96 2.70
N TYR A 196 0.18 -5.65 2.66
CA TYR A 196 0.34 -6.87 1.88
C TYR A 196 -0.64 -7.97 2.33
N SER A 197 -0.77 -8.20 3.63
CA SER A 197 -1.68 -9.19 4.21
C SER A 197 -3.13 -8.89 3.83
N THR A 198 -3.54 -7.62 3.91
CA THR A 198 -4.88 -7.16 3.52
C THR A 198 -5.16 -7.44 2.03
N LEU A 199 -4.17 -7.19 1.16
CA LEU A 199 -4.30 -7.44 -0.28
C LEU A 199 -4.48 -8.94 -0.57
N VAL A 200 -3.67 -9.80 0.06
CA VAL A 200 -3.79 -11.26 -0.09
C VAL A 200 -5.14 -11.75 0.44
N SER A 201 -5.57 -11.27 1.61
CA SER A 201 -6.89 -11.61 2.18
C SER A 201 -8.03 -11.22 1.24
N ARG A 202 -8.00 -10.02 0.66
CA ARG A 202 -9.03 -9.56 -0.28
C ARG A 202 -9.10 -10.43 -1.54
N VAL A 203 -7.95 -10.84 -2.10
CA VAL A 203 -7.92 -11.76 -3.26
C VAL A 203 -8.49 -13.12 -2.86
N GLY A 204 -8.15 -13.62 -1.68
CA GLY A 204 -8.68 -14.88 -1.16
C GLY A 204 -10.21 -14.84 -0.96
N GLU A 205 -10.72 -13.75 -0.38
CA GLU A 205 -12.15 -13.52 -0.17
C GLU A 205 -12.92 -13.44 -1.49
N GLU A 206 -12.44 -12.64 -2.45
CA GLU A 206 -13.05 -12.51 -3.77
C GLU A 206 -13.08 -13.84 -4.53
N SER A 207 -11.98 -14.60 -4.47
CA SER A 207 -11.89 -15.93 -5.09
C SER A 207 -12.87 -16.93 -4.47
N ALA A 208 -12.97 -16.95 -3.14
CA ALA A 208 -13.92 -17.81 -2.43
C ALA A 208 -15.37 -17.43 -2.77
N SER A 209 -15.68 -16.12 -2.80
CA SER A 209 -16.98 -15.60 -3.18
C SER A 209 -17.35 -15.99 -4.62
N ALA A 210 -16.43 -15.81 -5.57
CA ALA A 210 -16.61 -16.20 -6.97
C ALA A 210 -16.83 -17.72 -7.12
N GLY A 211 -16.12 -18.54 -6.34
CA GLY A 211 -16.32 -20.00 -6.32
C GLY A 211 -17.73 -20.40 -5.83
N ILE A 212 -18.23 -19.75 -4.78
CA ILE A 212 -19.59 -19.97 -4.27
C ILE A 212 -20.63 -19.55 -5.34
N ALA A 213 -20.43 -18.38 -5.96
CA ALA A 213 -21.30 -17.88 -7.01
C ALA A 213 -21.34 -18.82 -8.23
N LEU A 214 -20.18 -19.37 -8.62
CA LEU A 214 -20.08 -20.35 -9.70
C LEU A 214 -20.86 -21.62 -9.36
N GLN A 215 -20.68 -22.18 -8.16
CA GLN A 215 -21.39 -23.40 -7.73
C GLN A 215 -22.92 -23.21 -7.73
N ALA A 216 -23.39 -22.04 -7.28
CA ALA A 216 -24.81 -21.69 -7.33
C ALA A 216 -25.32 -21.58 -8.78
N ALA A 217 -24.56 -20.93 -9.67
CA ALA A 217 -24.90 -20.80 -11.07
C ALA A 217 -24.92 -22.17 -11.80
N GLU A 218 -23.99 -23.06 -11.49
CA GLU A 218 -23.98 -24.44 -12.01
C GLU A 218 -25.21 -25.22 -11.54
N SER A 219 -25.57 -25.11 -10.27
CA SER A 219 -26.76 -25.75 -9.71
C SER A 219 -28.05 -25.24 -10.38
N MET A 220 -28.13 -23.93 -10.65
CA MET A 220 -29.24 -23.32 -11.38
C MET A 220 -29.29 -23.77 -12.85
N LYS A 221 -28.13 -23.91 -13.49
CA LYS A 221 -28.02 -24.43 -14.86
C LYS A 221 -28.53 -25.86 -14.94
N VAL A 222 -28.12 -26.74 -14.01
CA VAL A 222 -28.59 -28.14 -13.96
C VAL A 222 -30.10 -28.18 -13.82
N GLN A 223 -30.66 -27.47 -12.83
CA GLN A 223 -32.10 -27.39 -12.65
C GLN A 223 -32.80 -26.88 -13.92
N SER A 224 -32.36 -25.76 -14.48
CA SER A 224 -32.98 -25.19 -15.69
C SER A 224 -32.94 -26.15 -16.88
N THR A 225 -31.88 -26.97 -16.98
CA THR A 225 -31.73 -28.00 -18.02
C THR A 225 -32.73 -29.14 -17.79
N GLU A 226 -32.85 -29.65 -16.56
CA GLU A 226 -33.83 -30.68 -16.21
C GLU A 226 -35.28 -30.21 -16.46
N TRP A 227 -35.58 -28.95 -16.12
CA TRP A 227 -36.88 -28.33 -16.40
C TRP A 227 -37.13 -28.25 -17.91
N PHE A 228 -36.15 -27.80 -18.69
CA PHE A 228 -36.26 -27.75 -20.15
C PHE A 228 -36.48 -29.14 -20.76
N ASP A 229 -35.70 -30.13 -20.33
CA ASP A 229 -35.81 -31.51 -20.80
C ASP A 229 -37.14 -32.16 -20.40
N SER A 230 -37.72 -31.78 -19.26
CA SER A 230 -39.04 -32.29 -18.84
C SER A 230 -40.19 -31.78 -19.72
N VAL A 231 -40.07 -30.58 -20.29
CA VAL A 231 -41.09 -29.95 -21.14
C VAL A 231 -40.86 -30.26 -22.62
N SER A 232 -39.60 -30.27 -23.06
CA SER A 232 -39.21 -30.44 -24.47
C SER A 232 -38.85 -31.89 -24.81
N GLY A 233 -38.65 -32.75 -23.81
CA GLY A 233 -38.35 -34.16 -23.99
C GLY A 233 -39.58 -34.94 -24.44
N VAL A 234 -39.46 -35.66 -25.55
CA VAL A 234 -40.47 -36.64 -25.98
C VAL A 234 -40.33 -37.88 -25.10
N SER A 235 -41.37 -38.20 -24.33
CA SER A 235 -41.40 -39.45 -23.56
C SER A 235 -41.57 -40.63 -24.52
N LEU A 236 -40.54 -41.47 -24.65
CA LEU A 236 -40.58 -42.66 -25.50
C LEU A 236 -41.71 -43.63 -25.10
N ASP A 237 -42.06 -43.67 -23.81
CA ASP A 237 -43.16 -44.49 -23.31
C ASP A 237 -44.53 -43.93 -23.71
N GLU A 238 -44.70 -42.61 -23.71
CA GLU A 238 -45.92 -41.96 -24.18
C GLU A 238 -46.05 -42.07 -25.70
N GLU A 239 -44.96 -41.90 -26.43
CA GLU A 239 -44.94 -42.09 -27.89
C GLU A 239 -45.18 -43.56 -28.26
N ALA A 240 -44.65 -44.52 -27.51
CA ALA A 240 -44.93 -45.95 -27.69
C ALA A 240 -46.40 -46.29 -27.39
N ALA A 241 -46.98 -45.75 -26.32
CA ALA A 241 -48.40 -45.93 -25.99
C ALA A 241 -49.32 -45.32 -27.07
N ASN A 242 -48.99 -44.12 -27.54
CA ASN A 242 -49.68 -43.47 -28.66
C ASN A 242 -49.55 -44.30 -29.95
N LEU A 243 -48.38 -44.84 -30.23
CA LEU A 243 -48.12 -45.69 -31.39
C LEU A 243 -48.93 -46.99 -31.32
N VAL A 244 -48.99 -47.66 -30.17
CA VAL A 244 -49.85 -48.84 -29.95
C VAL A 244 -51.32 -48.48 -30.11
N ARG A 245 -51.77 -47.34 -29.58
CA ARG A 245 -53.13 -46.85 -29.73
C ARG A 245 -53.47 -46.56 -31.20
N TYR A 246 -52.56 -45.96 -31.96
CA TYR A 246 -52.74 -45.72 -33.40
C TYR A 246 -52.80 -47.03 -34.19
N GLN A 247 -51.96 -48.01 -33.85
CA GLN A 247 -52.00 -49.35 -34.46
C GLN A 247 -53.34 -50.06 -34.17
N GLN A 248 -53.83 -50.02 -32.93
CA GLN A 248 -55.12 -50.60 -32.56
C GLN A 248 -56.29 -49.89 -33.25
N SER A 249 -56.25 -48.55 -33.32
CA SER A 249 -57.26 -47.75 -34.01
C SER A 249 -57.29 -48.06 -35.52
N TYR A 250 -56.11 -48.23 -36.14
CA TYR A 250 -55.99 -48.62 -37.54
C TYR A 250 -56.53 -50.03 -37.79
N ALA A 251 -56.18 -50.99 -36.93
CA ALA A 251 -56.70 -52.36 -37.01
C ALA A 251 -58.23 -52.40 -36.82
N ALA A 252 -58.78 -51.59 -35.91
CA ALA A 252 -60.22 -51.45 -35.73
C ALA A 252 -60.91 -50.82 -36.96
N ALA A 253 -60.35 -49.75 -37.51
CA ALA A 253 -60.84 -49.12 -38.74
C ALA A 253 -60.80 -50.09 -39.94
N ALA A 254 -59.74 -50.89 -40.07
CA ALA A 254 -59.63 -51.92 -41.09
C ALA A 254 -60.71 -53.01 -40.95
N ARG A 255 -61.04 -53.42 -39.71
CA ARG A 255 -62.15 -54.35 -39.44
C ARG A 255 -63.52 -53.73 -39.73
N ILE A 256 -63.71 -52.44 -39.44
CA ILE A 256 -64.95 -51.73 -39.81
C ILE A 256 -65.08 -51.67 -41.33
N LEU A 257 -63.98 -51.39 -42.05
CA LEU A 257 -63.98 -51.38 -43.51
C LEU A 257 -64.26 -52.77 -44.09
N SER A 258 -63.67 -53.82 -43.53
CA SER A 258 -63.92 -55.20 -43.99
C SER A 258 -65.36 -55.63 -43.74
N THR A 259 -65.92 -55.32 -42.56
CA THR A 259 -67.33 -55.61 -42.26
C THR A 259 -68.28 -54.76 -43.10
N ALA A 260 -67.97 -53.49 -43.37
CA ALA A 260 -68.73 -52.68 -44.32
C ALA A 260 -68.67 -53.24 -45.75
N GLN A 261 -67.50 -53.72 -46.20
CA GLN A 261 -67.35 -54.38 -47.50
C GLN A 261 -68.16 -55.69 -47.57
N GLU A 262 -68.16 -56.49 -46.52
CA GLU A 262 -68.97 -57.70 -46.40
C GLU A 262 -70.47 -57.39 -46.42
N LEU A 263 -70.92 -56.39 -45.66
CA LEU A 263 -72.32 -55.92 -45.68
C LEU A 263 -72.70 -55.39 -47.06
N PHE A 264 -71.83 -54.61 -47.71
CA PHE A 264 -72.05 -54.09 -49.05
C PHE A 264 -72.19 -55.22 -50.06
N ASN A 265 -71.27 -56.19 -50.06
CA ASN A 265 -71.34 -57.38 -50.90
C ASN A 265 -72.60 -58.22 -50.62
N THR A 266 -73.00 -58.34 -49.35
CA THR A 266 -74.21 -59.08 -48.96
C THR A 266 -75.47 -58.42 -49.52
N ILE A 267 -75.59 -57.09 -49.39
CA ILE A 267 -76.70 -56.30 -49.98
C ILE A 267 -76.68 -56.44 -51.51
N LEU A 268 -75.52 -56.35 -52.15
CA LEU A 268 -75.38 -56.48 -53.60
C LEU A 268 -75.74 -57.89 -54.10
N SER A 269 -75.53 -58.92 -53.27
CA SER A 269 -75.91 -60.30 -53.56
C SER A 269 -77.40 -60.59 -53.32
N SER A 270 -78.06 -59.87 -52.41
CA SER A 270 -79.49 -60.07 -52.10
C SER A 270 -80.44 -59.29 -53.02
N VAL A 271 -79.91 -58.36 -53.82
CA VAL A 271 -80.66 -57.56 -54.81
C VAL A 271 -80.53 -58.15 -56.23
N ARG A 272 -79.97 -59.35 -56.36
CA ARG A 272 -79.94 -60.11 -57.62
C ARG A 272 -81.02 -61.18 -57.67
#